data_AF-A0A852RLZ7-F1
#
_entry.id   AF-A0A852RLZ7-F1
#
_cell.length_a   1.000
_cell.length_b   1.000
_cell.length_c   1.000
_cell.angle_alpha   90.00
_cell.angle_beta   90.00
_cell.angle_gamma   90.00
#
_symmetry.space_group_name_H-M   'P 1'
#
loop_
_entity.id
_entity.type
_entity.pdbx_description
1 polymer ?
#
loop_
_entity_poly.entity_id
_entity_poly.type
_entity_poly.pdbx_seq_one_letter_code
_entity_poly.pdbx_strand_id
1 'polypeptide(L)'
;MRVRPSSTLARAASAGLLTLGVSAAATVAAVGDPGVSPQHYTDALAPGASVTITKTVETPPIPPNPDIVFLADTTTSMTASIGNVQANATSIVSQILAAQPSARFAVADYKDTDDATGYFLLRQQLTGDTTAVTNGINAWTPLSGGGSDAAEDWVGALAQVPGSIDFRADGSPIVVMFGDSSSHDPSAGQSLASATAALQAAGIRVIAIAVPGADGYLWNGLDSAGQASYVTSQTGGTLTNADPGEVSDVILSQLQNLPAEVTHEVACDPGVTVTLSPGSRNVTSGATTTFDETITLAGDAPQGQTVSCTVSFKINGAVPGPEFVQSVDIAVKDVTPPDVTVESKTVEATSPAGAVVSYDASALDNVDGPLTPTCVPPSGSQFPLGSTTVSCEATDAAGNTGHGSGTIEVVDTTPPSVTCAESTNPGGTVPKAGGTRPNPQGQNQDGFYRLDATDVVDTDPDVYLRDTGSGHVWGPFASGQRIKYTQAASGPRQSSMAGGITHLTGTGDAELYAVDFSGNAAAPVACLVPAPPK
;
A
#
# COMPACT_ATOMS: atom_id res chain seq x y z
N MET A 1 50.48 -89.87 -11.98
CA MET A 1 51.56 -89.30 -12.82
C MET A 1 50.91 -88.52 -13.95
N ARG A 2 51.30 -87.26 -14.10
CA ARG A 2 50.76 -86.22 -15.00
C ARG A 2 50.74 -86.65 -16.46
N VAL A 3 49.70 -86.24 -17.21
CA VAL A 3 49.84 -85.61 -18.54
C VAL A 3 48.68 -84.61 -18.73
N ARG A 4 49.02 -83.34 -19.02
CA ARG A 4 48.09 -82.26 -19.43
C ARG A 4 47.81 -82.35 -20.93
N PRO A 5 46.61 -81.97 -21.42
CA PRO A 5 46.43 -81.53 -22.80
C PRO A 5 46.18 -80.03 -22.92
N SER A 6 46.36 -79.58 -24.16
CA SER A 6 46.72 -78.24 -24.60
C SER A 6 45.59 -77.21 -24.62
N SER A 7 46.00 -75.96 -24.41
CA SER A 7 45.23 -74.72 -24.44
C SER A 7 44.79 -74.33 -25.85
N THR A 8 43.48 -74.13 -26.04
CA THR A 8 42.89 -73.33 -27.11
C THR A 8 42.15 -72.14 -26.46
N LEU A 9 42.77 -70.96 -26.55
CA LEU A 9 42.20 -69.69 -26.09
C LEU A 9 41.12 -69.23 -27.09
N ALA A 10 39.88 -69.18 -26.64
CA ALA A 10 38.76 -68.63 -27.38
C ALA A 10 38.85 -67.09 -27.46
N ARG A 11 38.74 -66.58 -28.69
CA ARG A 11 38.67 -65.16 -29.05
C ARG A 11 37.39 -64.53 -28.48
N ALA A 12 37.56 -63.46 -27.71
CA ALA A 12 36.49 -62.58 -27.25
C ALA A 12 35.96 -61.72 -28.41
N ALA A 13 34.63 -61.62 -28.49
CA ALA A 13 33.90 -60.81 -29.47
C ALA A 13 34.03 -59.31 -29.15
N SER A 14 34.32 -58.52 -30.18
CA SER A 14 34.37 -57.06 -30.13
C SER A 14 32.96 -56.49 -30.24
N ALA A 15 32.40 -55.98 -29.15
CA ALA A 15 31.19 -55.16 -29.16
C ALA A 15 31.60 -53.70 -29.42
N GLY A 16 31.11 -53.12 -30.51
CA GLY A 16 31.32 -51.71 -30.87
C GLY A 16 30.65 -50.78 -29.85
N LEU A 17 31.40 -49.78 -29.40
CA LEU A 17 30.90 -48.65 -28.62
C LEU A 17 29.86 -47.88 -29.46
N LEU A 18 28.61 -47.89 -29.02
CA LEU A 18 27.57 -46.98 -29.47
C LEU A 18 27.63 -45.73 -28.58
N THR A 19 28.25 -44.67 -29.05
CA THR A 19 28.20 -43.35 -28.40
C THR A 19 26.80 -42.76 -28.59
N LEU A 20 25.94 -42.86 -27.57
CA LEU A 20 24.71 -42.08 -27.49
C LEU A 20 25.08 -40.62 -27.19
N GLY A 21 25.06 -39.78 -28.22
CA GLY A 21 24.99 -38.33 -28.05
C GLY A 21 23.62 -37.98 -27.50
N VAL A 22 23.56 -37.61 -26.22
CA VAL A 22 22.38 -36.97 -25.63
C VAL A 22 22.40 -35.51 -26.10
N SER A 23 21.67 -35.21 -27.17
CA SER A 23 21.28 -33.84 -27.48
C SER A 23 20.32 -33.39 -26.38
N ALA A 24 20.79 -32.50 -25.51
CA ALA A 24 19.92 -31.73 -24.64
C ALA A 24 18.98 -30.92 -25.54
N ALA A 25 17.74 -31.36 -25.69
CA ALA A 25 16.68 -30.51 -26.20
C ALA A 25 16.55 -29.36 -25.21
N ALA A 26 16.96 -28.15 -25.62
CA ALA A 26 16.61 -26.95 -24.91
C ALA A 26 15.07 -26.93 -24.81
N THR A 27 14.55 -27.07 -23.60
CA THR A 27 13.14 -26.81 -23.32
C THR A 27 12.93 -25.32 -23.60
N VAL A 28 12.43 -24.99 -24.79
CA VAL A 28 11.80 -23.69 -25.03
C VAL A 28 10.69 -23.61 -23.99
N ALA A 29 10.78 -22.64 -23.08
CA ALA A 29 9.71 -22.37 -22.14
C ALA A 29 8.41 -22.25 -22.94
N ALA A 30 7.34 -22.91 -22.49
CA ALA A 30 6.02 -22.72 -23.07
C ALA A 30 5.75 -21.21 -23.09
N VAL A 31 5.55 -20.64 -24.29
CA VAL A 31 5.08 -19.25 -24.43
C VAL A 31 3.78 -19.20 -23.62
N GLY A 32 3.71 -18.32 -22.62
CA GLY A 32 2.50 -18.17 -21.81
C GLY A 32 1.33 -17.80 -22.71
N ASP A 33 0.11 -18.08 -22.25
CA ASP A 33 -1.06 -17.48 -22.90
C ASP A 33 -0.89 -15.94 -22.81
N PRO A 34 -1.19 -15.18 -23.89
CA PRO A 34 -1.07 -13.72 -23.90
C PRO A 34 -1.73 -13.09 -22.68
N GLY A 35 -1.12 -12.04 -22.12
CA GLY A 35 -1.62 -11.39 -20.91
C GLY A 35 -0.53 -10.62 -20.17
N VAL A 36 -0.80 -10.26 -18.93
CA VAL A 36 0.12 -9.49 -18.08
C VAL A 36 0.64 -10.33 -16.92
N SER A 37 1.91 -10.14 -16.57
CA SER A 37 2.55 -10.85 -15.46
C SER A 37 3.37 -9.89 -14.60
N PRO A 38 3.15 -9.85 -13.26
CA PRO A 38 2.08 -10.55 -12.55
C PRO A 38 0.68 -9.96 -12.84
N GLN A 39 -0.37 -10.78 -12.86
CA GLN A 39 -1.76 -10.29 -13.00
C GLN A 39 -2.31 -9.74 -11.67
N HIS A 40 -1.82 -10.27 -10.55
CA HIS A 40 -2.13 -9.77 -9.21
C HIS A 40 -0.83 -9.48 -8.47
N TYR A 41 -0.71 -8.26 -7.94
CA TYR A 41 0.42 -7.87 -7.10
C TYR A 41 -0.08 -7.46 -5.73
N THR A 42 0.50 -8.04 -4.68
CA THR A 42 0.21 -7.67 -3.29
C THR A 42 1.49 -7.38 -2.54
N ASP A 43 1.45 -6.35 -1.69
CA ASP A 43 2.58 -5.96 -0.84
C ASP A 43 2.10 -5.18 0.38
N ALA A 44 3.00 -4.90 1.33
CA ALA A 44 2.75 -4.08 2.50
C ALA A 44 3.78 -2.95 2.60
N LEU A 45 3.34 -1.71 2.41
CA LEU A 45 4.19 -0.53 2.36
C LEU A 45 3.83 0.46 3.48
N ALA A 46 4.82 1.17 4.00
CA ALA A 46 4.59 2.30 4.90
C ALA A 46 4.07 3.51 4.10
N PRO A 47 3.30 4.43 4.70
CA PRO A 47 2.94 5.69 4.07
C PRO A 47 4.17 6.43 3.52
N GLY A 48 4.05 6.96 2.30
CA GLY A 48 5.16 7.62 1.58
C GLY A 48 6.20 6.69 0.94
N ALA A 49 6.12 5.37 1.15
CA ALA A 49 7.03 4.42 0.52
C ALA A 49 6.61 4.09 -0.92
N SER A 50 7.56 3.55 -1.69
CA SER A 50 7.32 3.06 -3.05
C SER A 50 8.04 1.74 -3.29
N VAL A 51 7.54 0.99 -4.27
CA VAL A 51 8.15 -0.24 -4.78
C VAL A 51 8.10 -0.23 -6.31
N THR A 52 9.17 -0.69 -6.95
CA THR A 52 9.23 -0.85 -8.41
C THR A 52 9.35 -2.32 -8.75
N ILE A 53 8.48 -2.81 -9.63
CA ILE A 53 8.49 -4.17 -10.13
C ILE A 53 8.60 -4.16 -11.66
N THR A 54 9.12 -5.27 -12.21
CA THR A 54 9.08 -5.48 -13.65
C THR A 54 7.72 -6.04 -14.04
N LYS A 55 6.98 -5.27 -14.83
CA LYS A 55 5.74 -5.70 -15.46
C LYS A 55 6.05 -6.30 -16.83
N THR A 56 5.58 -7.51 -17.07
CA THR A 56 5.66 -8.17 -18.37
C THR A 56 4.30 -8.16 -19.06
N VAL A 57 4.26 -7.87 -20.36
CA VAL A 57 3.07 -7.93 -21.20
C VAL A 57 3.37 -8.80 -22.41
N GLU A 58 2.65 -9.90 -22.55
CA GLU A 58 2.71 -10.81 -23.69
C GLU A 58 1.54 -10.47 -24.63
N THR A 59 1.85 -9.95 -25.81
CA THR A 59 0.79 -9.52 -26.75
C THR A 59 0.18 -10.71 -27.47
N PRO A 60 -1.11 -10.65 -27.84
CA PRO A 60 -1.71 -11.73 -28.61
C PRO A 60 -1.04 -11.89 -29.97
N PRO A 61 -0.96 -13.12 -30.51
CA PRO A 61 -0.29 -13.38 -31.78
C PRO A 61 -0.96 -12.67 -32.95
N ILE A 62 -2.26 -12.41 -32.91
CA ILE A 62 -2.96 -11.55 -33.90
C ILE A 62 -3.58 -10.38 -33.14
N PRO A 63 -3.59 -9.14 -33.67
CA PRO A 63 -4.18 -7.99 -32.98
C PRO A 63 -5.64 -8.22 -32.55
N PRO A 64 -6.08 -7.65 -31.41
CA PRO A 64 -7.45 -7.82 -30.91
C PRO A 64 -8.53 -7.32 -31.86
N ASN A 65 -9.67 -8.00 -31.82
CA ASN A 65 -10.89 -7.64 -32.56
C ASN A 65 -10.69 -7.41 -34.07
N PRO A 66 -9.98 -8.29 -34.80
CA PRO A 66 -9.61 -8.01 -36.18
C PRO A 66 -10.79 -8.15 -37.15
N ASP A 67 -10.90 -7.23 -38.10
CA ASP A 67 -11.80 -7.28 -39.25
C ASP A 67 -10.98 -7.53 -40.51
N ILE A 68 -10.94 -8.78 -40.96
CA ILE A 68 -10.03 -9.23 -42.00
C ILE A 68 -10.76 -9.34 -43.34
N VAL A 69 -10.34 -8.56 -44.31
CA VAL A 69 -10.81 -8.64 -45.70
C VAL A 69 -9.81 -9.46 -46.50
N PHE A 70 -10.22 -10.62 -46.99
CA PHE A 70 -9.43 -11.32 -48.01
C PHE A 70 -9.78 -10.73 -49.39
N LEU A 71 -8.76 -10.18 -50.06
CA LEU A 71 -8.89 -9.52 -51.36
C LEU A 71 -7.99 -10.23 -52.39
N ALA A 72 -8.60 -11.05 -53.24
CA ALA A 72 -7.88 -11.88 -54.18
C ALA A 72 -7.86 -11.28 -55.58
N ASP A 73 -6.69 -11.27 -56.22
CA ASP A 73 -6.61 -11.27 -57.68
C ASP A 73 -7.26 -12.56 -58.21
N THR A 74 -8.19 -12.42 -59.15
CA THR A 74 -8.92 -13.54 -59.75
C THR A 74 -8.74 -13.63 -61.27
N THR A 75 -7.62 -13.13 -61.76
CA THR A 75 -7.18 -13.32 -63.14
C THR A 75 -6.65 -14.75 -63.37
N THR A 76 -6.42 -15.10 -64.63
CA THR A 76 -6.11 -16.48 -65.03
C THR A 76 -4.79 -16.98 -64.41
N SER A 77 -3.79 -16.13 -64.30
CA SER A 77 -2.44 -16.46 -63.79
C SER A 77 -2.45 -16.87 -62.31
N MET A 78 -3.43 -16.39 -61.55
CA MET A 78 -3.58 -16.65 -60.11
C MET A 78 -4.25 -17.98 -59.77
N THR A 79 -4.60 -18.81 -60.77
CA THR A 79 -5.33 -20.08 -60.58
C THR A 79 -4.71 -21.01 -59.52
N ALA A 80 -3.38 -21.15 -59.50
CA ALA A 80 -2.71 -22.02 -58.53
C ALA A 80 -2.81 -21.47 -57.09
N SER A 81 -2.60 -20.17 -56.92
CA SER A 81 -2.68 -19.47 -55.64
C SER A 81 -4.10 -19.47 -55.07
N ILE A 82 -5.10 -19.20 -55.91
CA ILE A 82 -6.51 -19.28 -55.52
C ILE A 82 -6.85 -20.70 -55.09
N GLY A 83 -6.39 -21.72 -55.84
CA GLY A 83 -6.56 -23.12 -55.48
C GLY A 83 -5.94 -23.47 -54.12
N ASN A 84 -4.75 -22.93 -53.81
CA ASN A 84 -4.12 -23.09 -52.51
C ASN A 84 -4.95 -22.48 -51.37
N VAL A 85 -5.42 -21.23 -51.52
CA VAL A 85 -6.21 -20.57 -50.48
C VAL A 85 -7.58 -21.23 -50.30
N GLN A 86 -8.24 -21.64 -51.40
CA GLN A 86 -9.53 -22.36 -51.35
C GLN A 86 -9.40 -23.72 -50.64
N ALA A 87 -8.34 -24.49 -50.94
CA ALA A 87 -8.10 -25.77 -50.29
C ALA A 87 -7.84 -25.63 -48.78
N ASN A 88 -7.31 -24.49 -48.34
CA ASN A 88 -6.95 -24.21 -46.95
C ASN A 88 -7.90 -23.26 -46.23
N ALA A 89 -8.99 -22.81 -46.86
CA ALA A 89 -9.87 -21.75 -46.36
C ALA A 89 -10.38 -22.01 -44.93
N THR A 90 -10.84 -23.24 -44.66
CA THR A 90 -11.29 -23.65 -43.32
C THR A 90 -10.15 -23.61 -42.29
N SER A 91 -8.95 -24.06 -42.68
CA SER A 91 -7.77 -24.05 -41.81
C SER A 91 -7.37 -22.61 -41.45
N ILE A 92 -7.28 -21.73 -42.44
CA ILE A 92 -6.93 -20.31 -42.26
C ILE A 92 -7.88 -19.65 -41.26
N VAL A 93 -9.18 -19.74 -41.51
CA VAL A 93 -10.21 -19.13 -40.65
C VAL A 93 -10.17 -19.71 -39.23
N SER A 94 -10.00 -21.04 -39.10
CA SER A 94 -9.95 -21.69 -37.79
C SER A 94 -8.72 -21.29 -36.95
N GLN A 95 -7.55 -21.15 -37.58
CA GLN A 95 -6.32 -20.75 -36.90
C GLN A 95 -6.38 -19.28 -36.46
N ILE A 96 -6.93 -18.41 -37.30
CA ILE A 96 -7.15 -17.01 -36.93
C ILE A 96 -8.12 -16.91 -35.76
N LEU A 97 -9.23 -17.65 -35.78
CA LEU A 97 -10.20 -17.66 -34.68
C LEU A 97 -9.66 -18.29 -33.40
N ALA A 98 -8.74 -19.26 -33.50
CA ALA A 98 -8.05 -19.81 -32.34
C ALA A 98 -7.14 -18.76 -31.67
N ALA A 99 -6.46 -17.93 -32.47
CA ALA A 99 -5.64 -16.83 -32.00
C ALA A 99 -6.46 -15.61 -31.54
N GLN A 100 -7.59 -15.33 -32.21
CA GLN A 100 -8.48 -14.19 -31.97
C GLN A 100 -9.94 -14.58 -32.19
N PRO A 101 -10.64 -15.05 -31.14
CA PRO A 101 -12.04 -15.52 -31.24
C PRO A 101 -13.04 -14.46 -31.71
N SER A 102 -12.71 -13.17 -31.54
CA SER A 102 -13.52 -12.04 -31.98
C SER A 102 -13.31 -11.65 -33.44
N ALA A 103 -12.43 -12.35 -34.18
CA ALA A 103 -12.18 -12.06 -35.59
C ALA A 103 -13.47 -12.14 -36.44
N ARG A 104 -13.57 -11.24 -37.42
CA ARG A 104 -14.61 -11.27 -38.45
C ARG A 104 -13.95 -11.17 -39.81
N PHE A 105 -14.60 -11.73 -40.83
CA PHE A 105 -14.01 -11.85 -42.16
C PHE A 105 -14.96 -11.38 -43.24
N ALA A 106 -14.42 -10.64 -44.20
CA ALA A 106 -15.07 -10.33 -45.46
C ALA A 106 -14.23 -10.92 -46.61
N VAL A 107 -14.87 -11.18 -47.75
CA VAL A 107 -14.22 -11.77 -48.92
C VAL A 107 -14.58 -10.98 -50.15
N ALA A 108 -13.57 -10.51 -50.88
CA ALA A 108 -13.73 -9.81 -52.14
C ALA A 108 -12.67 -10.27 -53.14
N ASP A 109 -12.88 -9.96 -54.41
CA ASP A 109 -11.89 -10.14 -55.47
C ASP A 109 -11.78 -8.91 -56.35
N TYR A 110 -10.63 -8.80 -57.02
CA TYR A 110 -10.38 -7.82 -58.06
C TYR A 110 -9.85 -8.45 -59.34
N LYS A 111 -9.94 -7.67 -60.42
CA LYS A 111 -9.46 -7.92 -61.79
C LYS A 111 -9.24 -6.57 -62.49
N ASP A 112 -9.35 -6.50 -63.82
CA ASP A 112 -9.34 -5.25 -64.59
C ASP A 112 -10.77 -4.67 -64.81
N THR A 113 -10.87 -3.36 -64.99
CA THR A 113 -12.09 -2.62 -65.34
C THR A 113 -12.75 -3.04 -66.65
N ASP A 114 -11.98 -3.54 -67.60
CA ASP A 114 -12.50 -4.03 -68.87
C ASP A 114 -13.04 -5.47 -68.81
N ASP A 115 -12.93 -6.14 -67.65
CA ASP A 115 -13.41 -7.52 -67.48
C ASP A 115 -14.93 -7.64 -67.27
N ALA A 116 -15.52 -8.65 -67.92
CA ALA A 116 -16.97 -8.83 -68.05
C ALA A 116 -17.74 -9.04 -66.73
N THR A 117 -17.06 -9.27 -65.61
CA THR A 117 -17.66 -9.48 -64.29
C THR A 117 -17.54 -8.29 -63.35
N GLY A 118 -16.89 -7.21 -63.80
CA GLY A 118 -16.52 -6.06 -62.95
C GLY A 118 -15.20 -6.28 -62.21
N TYR A 119 -14.48 -5.18 -61.99
CA TYR A 119 -13.13 -5.17 -61.43
C TYR A 119 -13.06 -5.33 -59.91
N PHE A 120 -14.17 -5.14 -59.18
CA PHE A 120 -14.26 -5.35 -57.74
C PHE A 120 -15.58 -6.04 -57.41
N LEU A 121 -15.51 -7.19 -56.74
CA LEU A 121 -16.68 -7.97 -56.36
C LEU A 121 -16.60 -8.32 -54.87
N LEU A 122 -17.57 -7.82 -54.10
CA LEU A 122 -17.80 -8.27 -52.73
C LEU A 122 -18.54 -9.62 -52.75
N ARG A 123 -17.86 -10.70 -52.38
CA ARG A 123 -18.43 -12.06 -52.34
C ARG A 123 -19.14 -12.35 -51.02
N GLN A 124 -18.59 -11.84 -49.93
CA GLN A 124 -19.10 -12.07 -48.59
C GLN A 124 -18.84 -10.84 -47.73
N GLN A 125 -19.90 -10.29 -47.15
CA GLN A 125 -19.77 -9.20 -46.18
C GLN A 125 -19.18 -9.72 -44.86
N LEU A 126 -18.59 -8.81 -44.08
CA LEU A 126 -18.01 -9.05 -42.77
C LEU A 126 -18.92 -9.92 -41.89
N THR A 127 -18.44 -11.10 -41.50
CA THR A 127 -19.21 -12.05 -40.68
C THR A 127 -18.31 -12.93 -39.81
N GLY A 128 -18.88 -13.49 -38.74
CA GLY A 128 -18.25 -14.53 -37.92
C GLY A 128 -18.68 -15.95 -38.33
N ASP A 129 -19.59 -16.08 -39.30
CA ASP A 129 -20.01 -17.38 -39.81
C ASP A 129 -18.92 -17.97 -40.72
N THR A 130 -18.15 -18.90 -40.17
CA THR A 130 -17.04 -19.57 -40.86
C THR A 130 -17.47 -20.31 -42.13
N THR A 131 -18.71 -20.76 -42.21
CA THR A 131 -19.24 -21.41 -43.43
C THR A 131 -19.46 -20.38 -44.52
N ALA A 132 -20.06 -19.23 -44.17
CA ALA A 132 -20.27 -18.13 -45.10
C ALA A 132 -18.93 -17.57 -45.64
N VAL A 133 -17.93 -17.41 -44.77
CA VAL A 133 -16.57 -16.99 -45.16
C VAL A 133 -15.92 -17.99 -46.11
N THR A 134 -15.97 -19.28 -45.78
CA THR A 134 -15.43 -20.35 -46.63
C THR A 134 -16.14 -20.37 -48.00
N ASN A 135 -17.46 -20.21 -48.02
CA ASN A 135 -18.22 -20.10 -49.27
C ASN A 135 -17.83 -18.87 -50.08
N GLY A 136 -17.56 -17.73 -49.44
CA GLY A 136 -17.05 -16.52 -50.09
C GLY A 136 -15.70 -16.76 -50.76
N ILE A 137 -14.75 -17.39 -50.08
CA ILE A 137 -13.44 -17.75 -50.63
C ILE A 137 -13.59 -18.73 -51.81
N ASN A 138 -14.47 -19.72 -51.67
CA ASN A 138 -14.77 -20.68 -52.73
C ASN A 138 -15.54 -20.07 -53.92
N ALA A 139 -16.08 -18.86 -53.79
CA ALA A 139 -16.73 -18.14 -54.88
C ALA A 139 -15.72 -17.41 -55.79
N TRP A 140 -14.46 -17.29 -55.38
CA TRP A 140 -13.40 -16.82 -56.27
C TRP A 140 -13.26 -17.75 -57.46
N THR A 141 -13.46 -17.19 -58.64
CA THR A 141 -13.49 -17.91 -59.90
C THR A 141 -12.47 -17.25 -60.82
N PRO A 142 -11.31 -17.88 -61.06
CA PRO A 142 -10.33 -17.37 -62.01
C PRO A 142 -10.97 -17.15 -63.37
N LEU A 143 -10.60 -16.07 -64.07
CA LEU A 143 -11.06 -15.85 -65.43
C LEU A 143 -10.64 -17.03 -66.34
N SER A 144 -11.53 -17.39 -67.26
CA SER A 144 -11.24 -18.39 -68.30
C SER A 144 -10.69 -17.68 -69.54
N GLY A 145 -9.45 -17.17 -69.45
CA GLY A 145 -8.84 -16.29 -70.44
C GLY A 145 -9.31 -14.83 -70.31
N GLY A 146 -8.38 -13.88 -70.43
CA GLY A 146 -8.62 -12.47 -70.16
C GLY A 146 -7.39 -11.80 -69.55
N GLY A 147 -7.33 -10.47 -69.67
CA GLY A 147 -6.14 -9.60 -69.54
C GLY A 147 -5.70 -9.11 -70.93
N SER A 148 -6.12 -7.90 -71.33
CA SER A 148 -5.62 -7.31 -72.58
C SER A 148 -4.20 -6.78 -72.43
N ASP A 149 -3.84 -6.45 -71.18
CA ASP A 149 -2.54 -6.07 -70.70
C ASP A 149 -2.26 -6.73 -69.33
N ALA A 150 -1.09 -6.45 -68.76
CA ALA A 150 -0.60 -7.16 -67.58
C ALA A 150 -1.02 -6.51 -66.26
N ALA A 151 -1.30 -5.21 -66.23
CA ALA A 151 -1.64 -4.52 -65.00
C ALA A 151 -3.12 -4.74 -64.65
N GLU A 152 -3.42 -4.80 -63.35
CA GLU A 152 -4.78 -5.04 -62.84
C GLU A 152 -5.35 -3.80 -62.14
N ASP A 153 -6.61 -3.81 -61.72
CA ASP A 153 -7.25 -2.67 -61.03
C ASP A 153 -7.31 -2.79 -59.50
N TRP A 154 -6.24 -3.32 -58.87
CA TRP A 154 -6.24 -3.50 -57.41
C TRP A 154 -6.14 -2.20 -56.60
N VAL A 155 -5.55 -1.12 -57.13
CA VAL A 155 -5.59 0.20 -56.47
C VAL A 155 -7.04 0.71 -56.40
N GLY A 156 -7.80 0.54 -57.48
CA GLY A 156 -9.23 0.83 -57.53
C GLY A 156 -10.03 -0.04 -56.57
N ALA A 157 -9.73 -1.34 -56.51
CA ALA A 157 -10.37 -2.27 -55.58
C ALA A 157 -10.13 -1.89 -54.11
N LEU A 158 -8.89 -1.54 -53.74
CA LEU A 158 -8.56 -1.06 -52.40
C LEU A 158 -9.33 0.22 -52.04
N ALA A 159 -9.55 1.12 -53.00
CA ALA A 159 -10.35 2.33 -52.78
C ALA A 159 -11.84 2.02 -52.53
N GLN A 160 -12.37 0.87 -52.98
CA GLN A 160 -13.75 0.46 -52.71
C GLN A 160 -13.93 -0.10 -51.29
N VAL A 161 -12.88 -0.70 -50.70
CA VAL A 161 -12.97 -1.41 -49.41
C VAL A 161 -13.58 -0.55 -48.29
N PRO A 162 -13.12 0.70 -48.02
CA PRO A 162 -13.68 1.53 -46.94
C PRO A 162 -15.19 1.78 -47.05
N GLY A 163 -15.74 1.83 -48.27
CA GLY A 163 -17.15 2.10 -48.53
C GLY A 163 -18.01 0.87 -48.76
N SER A 164 -17.39 -0.29 -49.00
CA SER A 164 -18.10 -1.53 -49.35
C SER A 164 -18.17 -2.53 -48.19
N ILE A 165 -17.27 -2.43 -47.22
CA ILE A 165 -17.23 -3.33 -46.06
C ILE A 165 -17.82 -2.63 -44.84
N ASP A 166 -18.77 -3.30 -44.18
CA ASP A 166 -19.38 -2.81 -42.94
C ASP A 166 -18.47 -3.11 -41.74
N PHE A 167 -17.34 -2.40 -41.65
CA PHE A 167 -16.38 -2.54 -40.55
C PHE A 167 -17.01 -2.23 -39.19
N ARG A 168 -16.60 -2.97 -38.17
CA ARG A 168 -17.02 -2.70 -36.80
C ARG A 168 -16.34 -1.44 -36.29
N ALA A 169 -17.09 -0.61 -35.55
CA ALA A 169 -16.59 0.64 -35.01
C ALA A 169 -15.41 0.46 -34.03
N ASP A 170 -15.34 -0.70 -33.37
CA ASP A 170 -14.27 -1.11 -32.45
C ASP A 170 -13.32 -2.16 -33.08
N GLY A 171 -13.48 -2.45 -34.37
CA GLY A 171 -12.68 -3.44 -35.09
C GLY A 171 -11.29 -2.93 -35.43
N SER A 172 -10.36 -3.86 -35.68
CA SER A 172 -9.05 -3.58 -36.27
C SER A 172 -9.05 -3.97 -37.75
N PRO A 173 -9.27 -3.05 -38.70
CA PRO A 173 -9.45 -3.38 -40.12
C PRO A 173 -8.13 -3.78 -40.79
N ILE A 174 -8.09 -4.97 -41.39
CA ILE A 174 -6.94 -5.51 -42.09
C ILE A 174 -7.40 -6.01 -43.46
N VAL A 175 -6.78 -5.54 -44.53
CA VAL A 175 -6.94 -6.10 -45.87
C VAL A 175 -5.75 -6.99 -46.15
N VAL A 176 -6.01 -8.26 -46.43
CA VAL A 176 -5.03 -9.22 -46.91
C VAL A 176 -5.23 -9.36 -48.41
N MET A 177 -4.39 -8.66 -49.17
CA MET A 177 -4.41 -8.63 -50.62
C MET A 177 -3.33 -9.54 -51.19
N PHE A 178 -3.67 -10.36 -52.19
CA PHE A 178 -2.67 -11.16 -52.91
C PHE A 178 -2.92 -11.13 -54.41
N GLY A 179 -1.83 -11.11 -55.18
CA GLY A 179 -1.84 -10.93 -56.63
C GLY A 179 -0.45 -11.08 -57.22
N ASP A 180 -0.38 -11.20 -58.54
CA ASP A 180 0.87 -11.43 -59.27
C ASP A 180 1.23 -10.30 -60.25
N SER A 181 0.52 -9.17 -60.23
CA SER A 181 0.82 -8.03 -61.10
C SER A 181 0.61 -6.63 -60.47
N SER A 182 1.29 -5.62 -61.03
CA SER A 182 1.11 -4.20 -60.70
C SER A 182 -0.30 -3.71 -60.98
N SER A 183 -0.68 -2.57 -60.39
CA SER A 183 -1.95 -1.93 -60.72
C SER A 183 -1.80 -0.84 -61.76
N HIS A 184 -2.87 -0.55 -62.48
CA HIS A 184 -3.06 0.74 -63.14
C HIS A 184 -2.92 1.92 -62.15
N ASP A 185 -2.47 3.08 -62.63
CA ASP A 185 -2.52 4.34 -61.86
C ASP A 185 -2.75 5.53 -62.82
N PRO A 186 -3.96 6.09 -62.88
CA PRO A 186 -5.12 5.78 -62.04
C PRO A 186 -5.73 4.40 -62.36
N SER A 187 -6.13 3.66 -61.33
CA SER A 187 -6.86 2.39 -61.41
C SER A 187 -8.35 2.61 -61.15
N ALA A 188 -9.22 2.20 -62.07
CA ALA A 188 -10.66 2.47 -62.02
C ALA A 188 -11.01 3.95 -61.70
N GLY A 189 -10.18 4.88 -62.17
CA GLY A 189 -10.32 6.33 -61.91
C GLY A 189 -9.82 6.80 -60.54
N GLN A 190 -9.22 5.92 -59.72
CA GLN A 190 -8.60 6.24 -58.45
C GLN A 190 -7.08 6.27 -58.57
N SER A 191 -6.46 7.34 -58.07
CA SER A 191 -5.00 7.38 -57.98
C SER A 191 -4.51 6.54 -56.80
N LEU A 192 -3.28 6.03 -56.88
CA LEU A 192 -2.62 5.37 -55.75
C LEU A 192 -2.66 6.22 -54.47
N ALA A 193 -2.42 7.52 -54.60
CA ALA A 193 -2.43 8.46 -53.49
C ALA A 193 -3.83 8.61 -52.85
N SER A 194 -4.89 8.76 -53.66
CA SER A 194 -6.26 8.91 -53.15
C SER A 194 -6.78 7.64 -52.50
N ALA A 195 -6.50 6.47 -53.09
CA ALA A 195 -6.85 5.17 -52.51
C ALA A 195 -6.15 4.98 -51.14
N THR A 196 -4.85 5.27 -51.08
CA THR A 196 -4.07 5.16 -49.83
C THR A 196 -4.59 6.08 -48.74
N ALA A 197 -4.93 7.33 -49.08
CA ALA A 197 -5.49 8.28 -48.13
C ALA A 197 -6.86 7.82 -47.58
N ALA A 198 -7.69 7.19 -48.41
CA ALA A 198 -8.98 6.62 -47.98
C ALA A 198 -8.79 5.45 -47.02
N LEU A 199 -7.82 4.56 -47.28
CA LEU A 199 -7.46 3.47 -46.37
C LEU A 199 -6.96 4.00 -45.02
N GLN A 200 -6.07 5.00 -45.02
CA GLN A 200 -5.57 5.65 -43.80
C GLN A 200 -6.69 6.30 -43.01
N ALA A 201 -7.60 7.01 -43.67
CA ALA A 201 -8.76 7.64 -43.04
C ALA A 201 -9.71 6.62 -42.39
N ALA A 202 -9.79 5.41 -42.96
CA ALA A 202 -10.57 4.30 -42.41
C ALA A 202 -9.78 3.44 -41.40
N GLY A 203 -8.51 3.76 -41.12
CA GLY A 203 -7.65 2.97 -40.23
C GLY A 203 -7.32 1.57 -40.74
N ILE A 204 -7.43 1.33 -42.06
CA ILE A 204 -7.21 0.02 -42.67
C ILE A 204 -5.72 -0.23 -42.89
N ARG A 205 -5.26 -1.38 -42.40
CA ARG A 205 -3.91 -1.91 -42.65
C ARG A 205 -3.91 -2.83 -43.87
N VAL A 206 -2.99 -2.64 -44.80
CA VAL A 206 -2.87 -3.53 -45.97
C VAL A 206 -1.69 -4.47 -45.83
N ILE A 207 -1.96 -5.78 -45.83
CA ILE A 207 -0.97 -6.84 -46.02
C ILE A 207 -1.02 -7.22 -47.50
N ALA A 208 0.08 -7.02 -48.21
CA ALA A 208 0.23 -7.40 -49.61
C ALA A 208 1.09 -8.65 -49.74
N ILE A 209 0.58 -9.66 -50.42
CA ILE A 209 1.28 -10.91 -50.70
C ILE A 209 1.52 -11.01 -52.20
N ALA A 210 2.75 -10.75 -52.59
CA ALA A 210 3.18 -10.83 -53.98
C ALA A 210 3.42 -12.29 -54.36
N VAL A 211 2.69 -12.77 -55.35
CA VAL A 211 2.82 -14.13 -55.87
C VAL A 211 3.58 -14.08 -57.20
N PRO A 212 4.51 -15.01 -57.48
CA PRO A 212 5.09 -15.13 -58.80
C PRO A 212 4.07 -15.73 -59.78
N GLY A 213 3.88 -15.09 -60.94
CA GLY A 213 3.01 -15.62 -62.00
C GLY A 213 3.43 -17.00 -62.52
N ALA A 214 2.47 -17.73 -63.08
CA ALA A 214 2.54 -19.17 -63.40
C ALA A 214 3.74 -19.65 -64.25
N ASP A 215 4.44 -18.75 -64.95
CA ASP A 215 5.45 -19.12 -65.95
C ASP A 215 6.90 -18.89 -65.51
N GLY A 216 7.15 -18.38 -64.29
CA GLY A 216 8.50 -18.02 -63.84
C GLY A 216 9.17 -16.92 -64.71
N TYR A 217 8.44 -16.33 -65.65
CA TYR A 217 8.84 -15.21 -66.47
C TYR A 217 8.31 -13.91 -65.87
N LEU A 218 9.26 -13.09 -65.45
CA LEU A 218 9.15 -11.70 -65.07
C LEU A 218 8.31 -10.91 -66.07
N TRP A 219 7.07 -10.59 -65.74
CA TRP A 219 6.51 -9.27 -66.04
C TRP A 219 5.66 -8.84 -64.85
N ASN A 220 6.32 -8.06 -63.99
CA ASN A 220 5.68 -7.03 -63.20
C ASN A 220 4.86 -7.47 -61.98
N GLY A 221 5.35 -8.44 -61.20
CA GLY A 221 4.85 -8.84 -59.86
C GLY A 221 4.25 -7.71 -59.03
N LEU A 222 3.38 -8.02 -58.07
CA LEU A 222 2.52 -7.07 -57.33
C LEU A 222 3.13 -5.68 -57.01
N ASP A 223 4.43 -5.62 -56.73
CA ASP A 223 5.18 -4.39 -56.41
C ASP A 223 6.14 -3.87 -57.50
N SER A 224 6.01 -4.29 -58.75
CA SER A 224 6.95 -3.94 -59.82
C SER A 224 6.99 -2.45 -60.15
N ALA A 225 5.91 -1.72 -59.87
CA ALA A 225 5.82 -0.27 -59.93
C ALA A 225 6.03 0.43 -58.57
N GLY A 226 6.39 -0.31 -57.52
CA GLY A 226 6.56 0.19 -56.14
C GLY A 226 5.25 0.55 -55.42
N GLN A 227 4.11 0.24 -56.03
CA GLN A 227 2.79 0.64 -55.53
C GLN A 227 2.40 -0.14 -54.27
N ALA A 228 2.67 -1.45 -54.21
CA ALA A 228 2.31 -2.26 -53.06
C ALA A 228 3.18 -1.92 -51.84
N SER A 229 4.48 -1.68 -52.04
CA SER A 229 5.40 -1.14 -51.03
C SER A 229 4.91 0.22 -50.52
N TYR A 230 4.45 1.09 -51.41
CA TYR A 230 3.88 2.37 -51.03
C TYR A 230 2.66 2.21 -50.12
N VAL A 231 1.61 1.50 -50.55
CA VAL A 231 0.37 1.36 -49.75
C VAL A 231 0.64 0.69 -48.40
N THR A 232 1.40 -0.41 -48.39
CA THR A 232 1.68 -1.17 -47.15
C THR A 232 2.47 -0.31 -46.15
N SER A 233 3.47 0.45 -46.60
CA SER A 233 4.23 1.36 -45.73
C SER A 233 3.37 2.50 -45.15
N GLN A 234 2.43 3.04 -45.93
CA GLN A 234 1.57 4.14 -45.51
C GLN A 234 0.44 3.69 -44.56
N THR A 235 0.07 2.42 -44.60
CA THR A 235 -1.02 1.83 -43.80
C THR A 235 -0.52 1.01 -42.61
N GLY A 236 0.80 0.96 -42.39
CA GLY A 236 1.42 0.20 -41.30
C GLY A 236 1.31 -1.32 -41.46
N GLY A 237 1.16 -1.80 -42.71
CA GLY A 237 1.12 -3.22 -43.04
C GLY A 237 2.45 -3.73 -43.61
N THR A 238 2.39 -4.81 -44.38
CA THR A 238 3.59 -5.51 -44.86
C THR A 238 3.45 -5.92 -46.32
N LEU A 239 4.59 -6.01 -47.01
CA LEU A 239 4.71 -6.66 -48.32
C LEU A 239 5.59 -7.90 -48.15
N THR A 240 5.14 -9.05 -48.61
CA THR A 240 5.90 -10.31 -48.57
C THR A 240 5.63 -11.13 -49.82
N ASN A 241 6.61 -11.94 -50.24
CA ASN A 241 6.44 -12.87 -51.35
C ASN A 241 5.90 -14.21 -50.85
N ALA A 242 5.06 -14.86 -51.64
CA ALA A 242 4.62 -16.23 -51.40
C ALA A 242 4.66 -17.02 -52.70
N ASP A 243 5.19 -18.25 -52.66
CA ASP A 243 4.99 -19.17 -53.77
C ASP A 243 3.49 -19.52 -53.88
N PRO A 244 2.96 -19.86 -55.07
CA PRO A 244 1.54 -20.17 -55.25
C PRO A 244 1.01 -21.27 -54.32
N GLY A 245 1.87 -22.20 -53.90
CA GLY A 245 1.54 -23.28 -52.96
C GLY A 245 1.60 -22.91 -51.48
N GLU A 246 2.04 -21.70 -51.13
CA GLU A 246 2.34 -21.26 -49.76
C GLU A 246 1.54 -20.01 -49.34
N VAL A 247 0.67 -19.50 -50.20
CA VAL A 247 -0.09 -18.26 -49.95
C VAL A 247 -0.87 -18.35 -48.63
N SER A 248 -1.52 -19.49 -48.34
CA SER A 248 -2.23 -19.71 -47.07
C SER A 248 -1.36 -19.56 -45.83
N ASP A 249 -0.12 -20.06 -45.89
CA ASP A 249 0.82 -20.06 -44.76
C ASP A 249 1.40 -18.65 -44.57
N VAL A 250 1.68 -17.95 -45.68
CA VAL A 250 2.12 -16.56 -45.65
C VAL A 250 1.02 -15.66 -45.08
N ILE A 251 -0.25 -15.83 -45.46
CA ILE A 251 -1.39 -15.10 -44.86
C ILE A 251 -1.35 -15.20 -43.33
N LEU A 252 -1.24 -16.42 -42.80
CA LEU A 252 -1.21 -16.66 -41.35
C LEU A 252 0.02 -16.02 -40.70
N SER A 253 1.20 -16.15 -41.32
CA SER A 253 2.44 -15.56 -40.80
C SER A 253 2.39 -14.03 -40.73
N GLN A 254 1.81 -13.38 -41.75
CA GLN A 254 1.77 -11.93 -41.81
C GLN A 254 0.76 -11.34 -40.82
N LEU A 255 -0.36 -12.03 -40.59
CA LEU A 255 -1.31 -11.65 -39.54
C LEU A 255 -0.69 -11.76 -38.14
N GLN A 256 0.30 -12.65 -37.97
CA GLN A 256 1.03 -12.80 -36.72
C GLN A 256 2.19 -11.81 -36.53
N ASN A 257 2.68 -11.23 -37.61
CA ASN A 257 3.85 -10.34 -37.61
C ASN A 257 3.46 -8.85 -37.67
N LEU A 258 2.30 -8.49 -37.13
CA LEU A 258 1.77 -7.14 -37.21
C LEU A 258 2.34 -6.23 -36.11
N PRO A 259 2.62 -4.95 -36.40
CA PRO A 259 2.92 -3.98 -35.36
C PRO A 259 1.73 -3.80 -34.40
N ALA A 260 2.05 -3.79 -33.11
CA ALA A 260 1.14 -3.61 -32.00
C ALA A 260 1.71 -2.58 -31.01
N GLU A 261 0.91 -1.57 -30.67
CA GLU A 261 1.23 -0.61 -29.63
C GLU A 261 0.61 -1.05 -28.31
N VAL A 262 1.44 -1.21 -27.28
CA VAL A 262 1.04 -1.48 -25.90
C VAL A 262 1.01 -0.15 -25.15
N THR A 263 -0.18 0.20 -24.66
CA THR A 263 -0.43 1.34 -23.75
C THR A 263 -1.12 0.84 -22.48
N HIS A 264 -1.33 1.72 -21.51
CA HIS A 264 -1.98 1.37 -20.25
C HIS A 264 -2.89 2.49 -19.75
N GLU A 265 -3.90 2.11 -18.98
CA GLU A 265 -4.76 3.02 -18.22
C GLU A 265 -4.77 2.57 -16.76
N VAL A 266 -4.58 3.53 -15.85
CA VAL A 266 -4.47 3.29 -14.41
C VAL A 266 -5.66 3.94 -13.69
N ALA A 267 -6.34 3.16 -12.85
CA ALA A 267 -7.33 3.64 -11.91
C ALA A 267 -6.94 3.19 -10.50
N CYS A 268 -6.88 4.11 -9.55
CA CYS A 268 -6.41 3.86 -8.19
C CYS A 268 -7.35 4.45 -7.13
N ASP A 269 -7.40 3.80 -5.98
CA ASP A 269 -7.99 4.37 -4.76
C ASP A 269 -7.19 5.61 -4.30
N PRO A 270 -7.80 6.53 -3.52
CA PRO A 270 -7.07 7.63 -2.91
C PRO A 270 -5.89 7.16 -2.06
N GLY A 271 -4.74 7.83 -2.18
CA GLY A 271 -3.54 7.53 -1.39
C GLY A 271 -2.58 6.51 -1.99
N VAL A 272 -2.89 5.94 -3.16
CA VAL A 272 -1.97 5.09 -3.94
C VAL A 272 -1.91 5.55 -5.39
N THR A 273 -0.72 5.42 -6.00
CA THR A 273 -0.50 5.71 -7.41
C THR A 273 0.33 4.59 -8.04
N VAL A 274 0.04 4.29 -9.29
CA VAL A 274 0.85 3.39 -10.13
C VAL A 274 1.31 4.16 -11.35
N THR A 275 2.59 4.03 -11.68
CA THR A 275 3.20 4.60 -12.88
C THR A 275 3.95 3.52 -13.64
N LEU A 276 3.91 3.55 -14.97
CA LEU A 276 4.65 2.62 -15.81
C LEU A 276 5.60 3.38 -16.73
N SER A 277 6.85 2.91 -16.79
CA SER A 277 7.89 3.49 -17.63
C SER A 277 8.46 2.43 -18.59
N PRO A 278 8.54 2.71 -19.90
CA PRO A 278 8.03 3.90 -20.59
C PRO A 278 6.49 3.93 -20.68
N GLY A 279 5.90 5.06 -21.09
CA GLY A 279 4.44 5.21 -21.21
C GLY A 279 3.78 4.27 -22.24
N SER A 280 4.51 3.90 -23.28
CA SER A 280 4.04 2.96 -24.31
C SER A 280 5.21 2.16 -24.92
N ARG A 281 4.88 1.07 -25.61
CA ARG A 281 5.85 0.20 -26.31
C ARG A 281 5.26 -0.27 -27.63
N ASN A 282 6.02 -0.17 -28.71
CA ASN A 282 5.71 -0.85 -29.96
C ASN A 282 6.39 -2.22 -30.00
N VAL A 283 5.64 -3.26 -30.32
CA VAL A 283 6.10 -4.63 -30.48
C VAL A 283 5.44 -5.30 -31.68
N THR A 284 5.96 -6.45 -32.08
CA THR A 284 5.26 -7.36 -32.99
C THR A 284 4.19 -8.13 -32.22
N SER A 285 3.03 -8.36 -32.82
CA SER A 285 2.01 -9.27 -32.27
C SER A 285 2.63 -10.63 -31.91
N GLY A 286 2.22 -11.20 -30.77
CA GLY A 286 2.81 -12.42 -30.21
C GLY A 286 4.12 -12.22 -29.47
N ALA A 287 4.72 -11.02 -29.50
CA ALA A 287 5.94 -10.74 -28.76
C ALA A 287 5.63 -10.24 -27.33
N THR A 288 6.66 -10.36 -26.49
CA THR A 288 6.66 -9.91 -25.10
C THR A 288 7.36 -8.56 -24.97
N THR A 289 6.86 -7.69 -24.10
CA THR A 289 7.52 -6.45 -23.68
C THR A 289 7.48 -6.27 -22.17
N THR A 290 8.29 -5.33 -21.66
CA THR A 290 8.32 -5.01 -20.24
C THR A 290 8.22 -3.51 -19.97
N PHE A 291 7.70 -3.21 -18.78
CA PHE A 291 7.60 -1.89 -18.18
C PHE A 291 8.16 -1.94 -16.76
N ASP A 292 8.79 -0.85 -16.33
CA ASP A 292 9.07 -0.62 -14.91
C ASP A 292 7.80 -0.03 -14.29
N GLU A 293 7.11 -0.83 -13.47
CA GLU A 293 5.89 -0.44 -12.76
C GLU A 293 6.26 0.02 -11.35
N THR A 294 6.02 1.29 -11.04
CA THR A 294 6.29 1.86 -9.72
C THR A 294 4.98 2.18 -9.01
N ILE A 295 4.78 1.53 -7.86
CA ILE A 295 3.64 1.73 -6.97
C ILE A 295 4.09 2.62 -5.81
N THR A 296 3.37 3.70 -5.54
CA THR A 296 3.74 4.69 -4.51
C THR A 296 2.54 5.01 -3.63
N LEU A 297 2.73 4.92 -2.31
CA LEU A 297 1.77 5.40 -1.32
C LEU A 297 2.00 6.88 -1.02
N ALA A 298 0.92 7.64 -0.85
CA ALA A 298 0.97 8.99 -0.31
C ALA A 298 1.44 8.97 1.15
N GLY A 299 1.98 10.09 1.64
CA GLY A 299 2.43 10.21 3.03
C GLY A 299 1.28 10.14 4.06
N ASP A 300 0.07 10.48 3.63
CA ASP A 300 -1.18 10.44 4.39
C ASP A 300 -2.08 9.25 3.98
N ALA A 301 -1.51 8.22 3.33
CA ALA A 301 -2.25 7.02 2.99
C ALA A 301 -2.91 6.40 4.25
N PRO A 302 -4.13 5.84 4.11
CA PRO A 302 -4.93 5.39 5.25
C PRO A 302 -4.31 4.15 5.92
N GLN A 303 -3.56 4.39 7.00
CA GLN A 303 -2.88 3.34 7.76
C GLN A 303 -3.86 2.27 8.26
N GLY A 304 -3.41 1.00 8.26
CA GLY A 304 -4.21 -0.15 8.66
C GLY A 304 -5.24 -0.63 7.62
N GLN A 305 -5.32 0.03 6.45
CA GLN A 305 -6.23 -0.35 5.37
C GLN A 305 -5.49 -0.93 4.17
N THR A 306 -6.23 -1.52 3.23
CA THR A 306 -5.72 -1.92 1.91
C THR A 306 -6.23 -0.93 0.87
N VAL A 307 -5.33 -0.44 0.04
CA VAL A 307 -5.63 0.44 -1.10
C VAL A 307 -5.32 -0.30 -2.40
N SER A 308 -6.14 -0.07 -3.42
CA SER A 308 -6.11 -0.87 -4.64
C SER A 308 -5.91 -0.01 -5.89
N CYS A 309 -5.25 -0.59 -6.90
CA CYS A 309 -5.22 -0.06 -8.25
C CYS A 309 -5.57 -1.14 -9.26
N THR A 310 -6.21 -0.72 -10.36
CA THR A 310 -6.41 -1.52 -11.56
C THR A 310 -5.58 -0.91 -12.69
N VAL A 311 -4.75 -1.72 -13.33
CA VAL A 311 -3.99 -1.33 -14.53
C VAL A 311 -4.51 -2.14 -15.71
N SER A 312 -5.11 -1.45 -16.68
CA SER A 312 -5.65 -2.05 -17.90
C SER A 312 -4.68 -1.84 -19.05
N PHE A 313 -4.08 -2.91 -19.57
CA PHE A 313 -3.20 -2.84 -20.72
C PHE A 313 -4.01 -2.91 -22.01
N LYS A 314 -3.72 -1.98 -22.92
CA LYS A 314 -4.39 -1.85 -24.21
C LYS A 314 -3.42 -2.18 -25.32
N ILE A 315 -3.86 -3.00 -26.27
CA ILE A 315 -3.16 -3.30 -27.50
C ILE A 315 -3.89 -2.57 -28.62
N ASN A 316 -3.19 -1.65 -29.30
CA ASN A 316 -3.77 -0.76 -30.32
C ASN A 316 -5.04 -0.03 -29.82
N GLY A 317 -5.05 0.38 -28.55
CA GLY A 317 -6.16 1.13 -27.95
C GLY A 317 -7.30 0.29 -27.37
N ALA A 318 -7.30 -1.04 -27.55
CA ALA A 318 -8.32 -1.94 -27.00
C ALA A 318 -7.75 -2.88 -25.94
N VAL A 319 -8.53 -3.20 -24.90
CA VAL A 319 -8.17 -4.25 -23.92
C VAL A 319 -8.52 -5.61 -24.54
N PRO A 320 -7.55 -6.51 -24.79
CA PRO A 320 -7.84 -7.78 -25.46
C PRO A 320 -8.76 -8.71 -24.64
N GLY A 321 -8.62 -8.68 -23.32
CA GLY A 321 -9.35 -9.54 -22.39
C GLY A 321 -8.96 -9.29 -20.93
N PRO A 322 -9.61 -9.97 -19.97
CA PRO A 322 -9.34 -9.81 -18.53
C PRO A 322 -7.90 -10.18 -18.12
N GLU A 323 -7.23 -11.02 -18.89
CA GLU A 323 -5.81 -11.37 -18.75
C GLU A 323 -4.85 -10.20 -18.99
N PHE A 324 -5.35 -9.09 -19.55
CA PHE A 324 -4.62 -7.82 -19.70
C PHE A 324 -4.97 -6.79 -18.62
N VAL A 325 -5.76 -7.18 -17.63
CA VAL A 325 -6.10 -6.33 -16.49
C VAL A 325 -5.38 -6.86 -15.26
N GLN A 326 -4.56 -5.99 -14.67
CA GLN A 326 -3.87 -6.26 -13.41
C GLN A 326 -4.63 -5.64 -12.24
N SER A 327 -4.69 -6.36 -11.11
CA SER A 327 -5.00 -5.75 -9.81
C SER A 327 -3.74 -5.64 -8.94
N VAL A 328 -3.65 -4.53 -8.22
CA VAL A 328 -2.59 -4.21 -7.27
C VAL A 328 -3.25 -3.88 -5.95
N ASP A 329 -2.96 -4.65 -4.91
CA ASP A 329 -3.52 -4.44 -3.57
C ASP A 329 -2.37 -4.22 -2.56
N ILE A 330 -2.30 -3.02 -1.99
CA ILE A 330 -1.24 -2.63 -1.06
C ILE A 330 -1.83 -2.45 0.34
N ALA A 331 -1.36 -3.25 1.29
CA ALA A 331 -1.63 -3.02 2.70
C ALA A 331 -0.80 -1.82 3.19
N VAL A 332 -1.47 -0.79 3.69
CA VAL A 332 -0.82 0.38 4.27
C VAL A 332 -0.44 0.05 5.71
N LYS A 333 0.87 -0.08 5.96
CA LYS A 333 1.38 -0.37 7.30
C LYS A 333 1.03 0.76 8.26
N ASP A 334 0.59 0.36 9.44
CA ASP A 334 0.50 1.27 10.57
C ASP A 334 1.89 1.51 11.16
N VAL A 335 2.28 2.77 11.21
CA VAL A 335 3.60 3.25 11.66
C VAL A 335 3.45 4.33 12.73
N THR A 336 2.22 4.60 13.18
CA THR A 336 1.93 5.69 14.11
C THR A 336 1.86 5.11 15.52
N PRO A 337 2.71 5.58 16.46
CA PRO A 337 2.58 5.14 17.84
C PRO A 337 1.33 5.73 18.51
N PRO A 338 0.76 5.03 19.52
CA PRO A 338 -0.33 5.56 20.32
C PRO A 338 0.01 6.88 21.03
N ASP A 339 -0.94 7.80 21.12
CA ASP A 339 -0.81 9.00 21.95
C ASP A 339 -1.17 8.67 23.41
N VAL A 340 -0.20 8.79 24.32
CA VAL A 340 -0.33 8.43 25.73
C VAL A 340 -0.44 9.67 26.60
N THR A 341 -1.55 9.77 27.32
CA THR A 341 -1.83 10.88 28.26
C THR A 341 -1.92 10.36 29.69
N VAL A 342 -1.35 11.14 30.63
CA VAL A 342 -1.29 10.79 32.05
C VAL A 342 -1.70 12.01 32.87
N GLU A 343 -2.67 11.83 33.78
CA GLU A 343 -3.11 12.87 34.71
C GLU A 343 -1.95 13.32 35.61
N SER A 344 -1.75 14.64 35.72
CA SER A 344 -0.92 15.22 36.78
C SER A 344 -1.82 15.68 37.91
N LYS A 345 -1.39 15.45 39.16
CA LYS A 345 -2.25 15.59 40.33
C LYS A 345 -1.46 16.00 41.56
N THR A 346 -2.00 16.95 42.32
CA THR A 346 -1.49 17.27 43.66
C THR A 346 -2.45 16.71 44.71
N VAL A 347 -1.93 16.02 45.71
CA VAL A 347 -2.70 15.40 46.79
C VAL A 347 -2.09 15.70 48.16
N GLU A 348 -2.93 15.67 49.19
CA GLU A 348 -2.49 15.78 50.57
C GLU A 348 -1.94 14.43 51.07
N ALA A 349 -0.81 14.47 51.78
CA ALA A 349 -0.24 13.32 52.49
C ALA A 349 -1.19 12.81 53.58
N THR A 350 -1.29 11.49 53.72
CA THR A 350 -2.13 10.86 54.75
C THR A 350 -1.31 10.14 55.82
N SER A 351 0.02 10.15 55.68
CA SER A 351 0.98 9.53 56.58
C SER A 351 2.39 10.06 56.28
N PRO A 352 3.40 9.79 57.13
CA PRO A 352 4.80 10.11 56.84
C PRO A 352 5.35 9.44 55.57
N ALA A 353 4.72 8.34 55.13
CA ALA A 353 5.05 7.66 53.88
C ALA A 353 4.43 8.31 52.63
N GLY A 354 3.71 9.43 52.80
CA GLY A 354 2.99 10.15 51.76
C GLY A 354 1.53 9.68 51.62
N ALA A 355 1.04 9.58 50.38
CA ALA A 355 -0.36 9.27 50.07
C ALA A 355 -0.49 8.12 49.07
N VAL A 356 -1.57 7.34 49.19
CA VAL A 356 -1.98 6.39 48.14
C VAL A 356 -2.79 7.16 47.10
N VAL A 357 -2.33 7.17 45.84
CA VAL A 357 -2.90 8.03 44.79
C VAL A 357 -3.40 7.21 43.62
N SER A 358 -4.67 7.38 43.29
CA SER A 358 -5.23 6.96 42.00
C SER A 358 -5.22 8.15 41.03
N TYR A 359 -4.70 7.89 39.83
CA TYR A 359 -4.65 8.82 38.71
C TYR A 359 -5.17 8.12 37.44
N ASP A 360 -5.65 8.93 36.49
CA ASP A 360 -6.10 8.47 35.19
C ASP A 360 -4.96 8.48 34.16
N ALA A 361 -4.92 7.47 33.29
CA ALA A 361 -4.05 7.41 32.14
C ALA A 361 -4.81 6.80 30.96
N SER A 362 -4.58 7.31 29.75
CA SER A 362 -5.22 6.79 28.54
C SER A 362 -4.24 6.76 27.38
N ALA A 363 -4.47 5.84 26.45
CA ALA A 363 -3.73 5.78 25.20
C ALA A 363 -4.73 5.67 24.03
N LEU A 364 -4.51 6.43 22.96
CA LEU A 364 -5.34 6.40 21.76
C LEU A 364 -4.46 6.27 20.52
N ASP A 365 -4.76 5.27 19.71
CA ASP A 365 -4.12 5.05 18.42
C ASP A 365 -5.09 5.37 17.25
N ASN A 366 -4.58 5.79 16.09
CA ASN A 366 -5.40 6.15 14.93
C ASN A 366 -5.96 4.95 14.16
N VAL A 367 -5.38 3.76 14.28
CA VAL A 367 -5.83 2.52 13.64
C VAL A 367 -6.52 1.61 14.66
N ASP A 368 -5.86 1.32 15.77
CA ASP A 368 -6.32 0.38 16.81
C ASP A 368 -7.34 1.01 17.78
N GLY A 369 -7.41 2.35 17.84
CA GLY A 369 -8.30 3.06 18.75
C GLY A 369 -7.82 3.04 20.20
N PRO A 370 -8.72 2.97 21.20
CA PRO A 370 -8.34 3.06 22.60
C PRO A 370 -7.49 1.87 23.08
N LEU A 371 -6.35 2.16 23.72
CA LEU A 371 -5.43 1.18 24.31
C LEU A 371 -5.30 1.40 25.82
N THR A 372 -4.85 0.36 26.53
CA THR A 372 -4.57 0.45 27.98
C THR A 372 -3.07 0.66 28.21
N PRO A 373 -2.63 1.83 28.70
CA PRO A 373 -1.23 2.07 29.00
C PRO A 373 -0.78 1.33 30.26
N THR A 374 0.49 0.93 30.29
CA THR A 374 1.17 0.42 31.48
C THR A 374 1.99 1.54 32.11
N CYS A 375 1.79 1.80 33.40
CA CYS A 375 2.37 2.95 34.09
C CYS A 375 3.22 2.56 35.29
N VAL A 376 4.29 3.31 35.53
CA VAL A 376 5.19 3.15 36.67
C VAL A 376 5.41 4.51 37.36
N PRO A 377 5.11 4.65 38.67
CA PRO A 377 4.39 3.69 39.53
C PRO A 377 2.93 3.50 39.10
N PRO A 378 2.30 2.31 39.25
CA PRO A 378 0.92 2.08 38.83
C PRO A 378 -0.10 2.89 39.65
N SER A 379 -1.25 3.21 39.06
CA SER A 379 -2.36 3.91 39.75
C SER A 379 -2.80 3.13 41.00
N GLY A 380 -2.99 3.85 42.11
CA GLY A 380 -3.22 3.27 43.44
C GLY A 380 -1.95 2.92 44.21
N SER A 381 -0.76 3.30 43.73
CA SER A 381 0.50 3.17 44.49
C SER A 381 0.59 4.19 45.63
N GLN A 382 1.47 3.91 46.59
CA GLN A 382 1.91 4.90 47.57
C GLN A 382 2.99 5.80 46.98
N PHE A 383 2.74 7.10 47.00
CA PHE A 383 3.64 8.15 46.54
C PHE A 383 4.24 8.88 47.74
N PRO A 384 5.57 9.05 47.80
CA PRO A 384 6.21 9.81 48.88
C PRO A 384 5.91 11.30 48.76
N LEU A 385 6.13 12.04 49.85
CA LEU A 385 6.12 13.50 49.84
C LEU A 385 7.03 14.07 48.75
N GLY A 386 6.56 15.14 48.13
CA GLY A 386 7.20 15.80 46.99
C GLY A 386 6.68 15.29 45.65
N SER A 387 7.47 15.54 44.60
CA SER A 387 7.11 15.25 43.23
C SER A 387 7.61 13.87 42.81
N THR A 388 6.71 13.05 42.25
CA THR A 388 7.00 11.76 41.62
C THR A 388 6.50 11.78 40.18
N THR A 389 7.39 11.52 39.23
CA THR A 389 7.01 11.34 37.82
C THR A 389 6.45 9.94 37.59
N VAL A 390 5.24 9.87 37.05
CA VAL A 390 4.64 8.66 36.50
C VAL A 390 4.99 8.59 35.02
N SER A 391 5.59 7.48 34.57
CA SER A 391 5.85 7.21 33.15
C SER A 391 4.94 6.08 32.69
N CYS A 392 4.27 6.28 31.57
CA CYS A 392 3.38 5.31 30.96
C CYS A 392 3.79 5.01 29.52
N GLU A 393 3.55 3.78 29.08
CA GLU A 393 3.72 3.36 27.70
C GLU A 393 2.56 2.49 27.23
N ALA A 394 2.28 2.53 25.93
CA ALA A 394 1.31 1.66 25.27
C ALA A 394 1.88 1.20 23.93
N THR A 395 1.65 -0.06 23.56
CA THR A 395 2.05 -0.62 22.26
C THR A 395 0.80 -1.07 21.52
N ASP A 396 0.71 -0.68 20.25
CA ASP A 396 -0.39 -1.03 19.35
C ASP A 396 -0.26 -2.45 18.78
N ALA A 397 -1.17 -2.86 17.89
CA ALA A 397 -1.12 -4.19 17.27
C ALA A 397 -0.02 -4.31 16.18
N ALA A 398 0.41 -3.19 15.60
CA ALA A 398 1.48 -3.11 14.61
C ALA A 398 2.89 -3.13 15.23
N GLY A 399 2.99 -2.97 16.55
CA GLY A 399 4.23 -2.93 17.32
C GLY A 399 4.82 -1.53 17.51
N ASN A 400 4.07 -0.45 17.24
CA ASN A 400 4.51 0.91 17.54
C ASN A 400 4.24 1.23 19.02
N THR A 401 5.22 1.81 19.71
CA THR A 401 5.14 2.12 21.14
C THR A 401 5.09 3.62 21.39
N GLY A 402 4.02 4.07 22.05
CA GLY A 402 3.82 5.43 22.53
C GLY A 402 4.23 5.59 23.99
N HIS A 403 4.64 6.80 24.37
CA HIS A 403 5.06 7.14 25.72
C HIS A 403 4.43 8.44 26.20
N GLY A 404 4.09 8.50 27.49
CA GLY A 404 3.53 9.68 28.14
C GLY A 404 3.95 9.75 29.60
N SER A 405 3.89 10.95 30.19
CA SER A 405 4.25 11.15 31.59
C SER A 405 3.35 12.16 32.29
N GLY A 406 3.08 11.90 33.56
CA GLY A 406 2.36 12.80 34.46
C GLY A 406 3.14 13.00 35.75
N THR A 407 2.83 14.05 36.51
CA THR A 407 3.48 14.33 37.79
C THR A 407 2.47 14.21 38.92
N ILE A 408 2.79 13.38 39.91
CA ILE A 408 2.07 13.31 41.18
C ILE A 408 2.85 14.09 42.23
N GLU A 409 2.22 15.10 42.80
CA GLU A 409 2.80 15.91 43.86
C GLU A 409 2.07 15.62 45.17
N VAL A 410 2.78 15.05 46.14
CA VAL A 410 2.24 14.81 47.48
C VAL A 410 2.74 15.93 48.39
N VAL A 411 1.83 16.75 48.88
CA VAL A 411 2.12 17.86 49.78
C VAL A 411 1.57 17.56 51.17
N ASP A 412 2.16 18.21 52.17
CA ASP A 412 1.62 18.22 53.52
C ASP A 412 1.28 19.68 53.85
N THR A 413 -0.02 19.94 53.95
CA THR A 413 -0.62 21.24 54.25
C THR A 413 -1.44 21.21 55.53
N THR A 414 -1.43 20.08 56.25
CA THR A 414 -2.24 19.84 57.44
C THR A 414 -1.45 20.24 58.69
N PRO A 415 -1.86 21.28 59.43
CA PRO A 415 -1.15 21.66 60.64
C PRO A 415 -1.29 20.63 61.77
N PRO A 416 -0.30 20.53 62.69
CA PRO A 416 -0.42 19.71 63.88
C PRO A 416 -1.64 20.08 64.75
N SER A 417 -2.15 19.11 65.50
CA SER A 417 -3.09 19.34 66.58
C SER A 417 -2.35 19.46 67.91
N VAL A 418 -2.61 20.53 68.68
CA VAL A 418 -2.00 20.76 69.99
C VAL A 418 -3.01 20.69 71.12
N THR A 419 -2.57 20.22 72.28
CA THR A 419 -3.34 20.20 73.52
C THR A 419 -2.41 20.52 74.69
N CYS A 420 -2.82 21.46 75.55
CA CYS A 420 -2.13 21.74 76.80
C CYS A 420 -2.91 21.12 77.95
N ALA A 421 -2.42 20.01 78.50
CA ALA A 421 -3.09 19.26 79.56
C ALA A 421 -2.49 19.55 80.93
N GLU A 422 -3.27 19.40 82.01
CA GLU A 422 -2.73 19.48 83.36
C GLU A 422 -1.71 18.36 83.64
N SER A 423 -0.68 18.68 84.43
CA SER A 423 0.34 17.74 84.85
C SER A 423 0.64 17.83 86.35
N THR A 424 1.39 16.87 86.86
CA THR A 424 1.77 16.81 88.28
C THR A 424 3.03 17.63 88.54
N ASN A 425 3.27 17.97 89.80
CA ASN A 425 4.55 18.50 90.27
C ASN A 425 5.62 17.37 90.36
N PRO A 426 6.88 17.66 90.77
CA PRO A 426 7.90 16.62 90.97
C PRO A 426 7.51 15.54 92.00
N GLY A 427 6.58 15.85 92.91
CA GLY A 427 6.05 14.93 93.92
C GLY A 427 4.85 14.10 93.47
N GLY A 428 4.46 14.18 92.18
CA GLY A 428 3.38 13.37 91.61
C GLY A 428 1.96 13.86 91.92
N THR A 429 1.78 15.05 92.50
CA THR A 429 0.45 15.63 92.75
C THR A 429 0.13 16.75 91.78
N VAL A 430 -1.12 16.85 91.33
CA VAL A 430 -1.61 18.03 90.56
C VAL A 430 -1.92 19.12 91.59
N PRO A 431 -1.16 20.24 91.63
CA PRO A 431 -1.40 21.29 92.60
C PRO A 431 -2.73 21.97 92.31
N LYS A 432 -3.59 22.09 93.33
CA LYS A 432 -4.84 22.86 93.21
C LYS A 432 -4.50 24.33 93.00
N ALA A 433 -5.19 25.00 92.07
CA ALA A 433 -5.12 26.45 91.92
C ALA A 433 -5.35 27.10 93.30
N GLY A 434 -4.42 27.96 93.72
CA GLY A 434 -4.36 28.47 95.09
C GLY A 434 -5.64 29.18 95.51
N GLY A 435 -6.34 28.65 96.52
CA GLY A 435 -7.62 29.17 97.00
C GLY A 435 -7.57 30.46 97.82
N THR A 436 -6.61 31.38 97.60
CA THR A 436 -6.48 32.59 98.46
C THR A 436 -6.42 33.94 97.75
N ARG A 437 -6.53 34.06 96.42
CA ARG A 437 -6.78 35.37 95.77
C ARG A 437 -7.62 35.23 94.49
N PRO A 438 -8.70 36.01 94.31
CA PRO A 438 -9.38 36.08 93.04
C PRO A 438 -8.50 36.86 92.07
N ASN A 439 -7.98 36.17 91.05
CA ASN A 439 -7.66 36.80 89.78
C ASN A 439 -8.99 37.36 89.20
N PRO A 440 -9.10 38.66 88.84
CA PRO A 440 -10.29 39.22 88.19
C PRO A 440 -10.71 38.54 86.88
N GLN A 441 -9.82 37.77 86.24
CA GLN A 441 -10.04 37.00 85.02
C GLN A 441 -10.32 35.49 85.24
N GLY A 442 -10.34 34.99 86.48
CA GLY A 442 -10.83 33.63 86.78
C GLY A 442 -9.97 32.43 86.31
N GLN A 443 -8.67 32.62 86.02
CA GLN A 443 -7.75 31.55 85.58
C GLN A 443 -6.42 31.61 86.36
N ASN A 444 -5.75 30.47 86.60
CA ASN A 444 -4.41 30.45 87.19
C ASN A 444 -3.40 29.93 86.16
N GLN A 445 -2.59 30.83 85.61
CA GLN A 445 -1.50 30.53 84.66
C GLN A 445 -0.29 29.88 85.38
N ASP A 446 -0.27 29.84 86.71
CA ASP A 446 0.75 29.15 87.48
C ASP A 446 0.39 27.67 87.64
N GLY A 447 0.78 26.85 86.65
CA GLY A 447 0.41 25.45 86.56
C GLY A 447 1.55 24.54 86.12
N PHE A 448 1.41 23.25 86.43
CA PHE A 448 2.19 22.21 85.77
C PHE A 448 1.38 21.69 84.59
N TYR A 449 1.97 21.67 83.41
CA TYR A 449 1.31 21.27 82.17
C TYR A 449 2.09 20.17 81.45
N ARG A 450 1.39 19.37 80.65
CA ARG A 450 1.95 18.49 79.64
C ARG A 450 1.60 19.09 78.28
N LEU A 451 2.62 19.34 77.48
CA LEU A 451 2.50 19.91 76.14
C LEU A 451 2.36 18.75 75.16
N ASP A 452 1.19 18.59 74.56
CA ASP A 452 0.94 17.51 73.61
C ASP A 452 0.73 18.08 72.20
N ALA A 453 1.40 17.46 71.23
CA ALA A 453 1.20 17.72 69.83
C ALA A 453 1.16 16.40 69.06
N THR A 454 0.25 16.30 68.11
CA THR A 454 0.14 15.17 67.18
C THR A 454 -0.09 15.69 65.79
N ASP A 455 0.59 15.10 64.81
CA ASP A 455 0.36 15.36 63.41
C ASP A 455 0.21 14.04 62.62
N VAL A 456 -0.45 14.09 61.47
CA VAL A 456 -0.72 12.91 60.64
C VAL A 456 0.48 12.51 59.78
N VAL A 457 1.31 13.48 59.38
CA VAL A 457 2.49 13.30 58.52
C VAL A 457 3.78 13.44 59.33
N ASP A 458 3.82 14.35 60.30
CA ASP A 458 4.94 14.55 61.20
C ASP A 458 4.75 13.77 62.51
N THR A 459 5.63 12.80 62.75
CA THR A 459 5.57 12.02 64.00
C THR A 459 6.16 12.76 65.21
N ASP A 460 6.90 13.84 65.00
CA ASP A 460 7.53 14.63 66.06
C ASP A 460 7.45 16.14 65.76
N PRO A 461 6.24 16.72 65.75
CA PRO A 461 6.05 18.13 65.44
C PRO A 461 6.74 19.01 66.49
N ASP A 462 7.38 20.08 66.05
CA ASP A 462 8.09 21.02 66.91
C ASP A 462 7.10 21.81 67.77
N VAL A 463 7.12 21.59 69.09
CA VAL A 463 6.17 22.22 70.02
C VAL A 463 6.73 23.49 70.64
N TYR A 464 5.99 24.59 70.55
CA TYR A 464 6.40 25.90 71.02
C TYR A 464 5.41 26.48 72.04
N LEU A 465 5.94 27.20 73.04
CA LEU A 465 5.15 27.93 74.01
C LEU A 465 5.44 29.42 73.88
N ARG A 466 4.42 30.23 73.59
CA ARG A 466 4.51 31.68 73.51
C ARG A 466 3.97 32.32 74.78
N ASP A 467 4.74 33.25 75.35
CA ASP A 467 4.26 34.19 76.37
C ASP A 467 3.52 35.34 75.68
N THR A 468 2.22 35.50 75.91
CA THR A 468 1.44 36.58 75.30
C THR A 468 1.82 37.97 75.81
N GLY A 469 2.41 38.06 77.01
CA GLY A 469 2.82 39.33 77.61
C GLY A 469 4.11 39.90 77.02
N SER A 470 5.12 39.05 76.79
CA SER A 470 6.43 39.47 76.25
C SER A 470 6.63 39.13 74.78
N GLY A 471 5.81 38.25 74.21
CA GLY A 471 6.00 37.68 72.87
C GLY A 471 7.11 36.65 72.78
N HIS A 472 7.78 36.32 73.90
CA HIS A 472 8.86 35.34 73.91
C HIS A 472 8.35 33.93 73.61
N VAL A 473 9.13 33.17 72.85
CA VAL A 473 8.81 31.79 72.46
C VAL A 473 9.85 30.85 73.04
N TRP A 474 9.40 29.85 73.78
CA TRP A 474 10.22 28.72 74.23
C TRP A 474 9.95 27.48 73.36
N GLY A 475 10.99 26.68 73.12
CA GLY A 475 10.92 25.46 72.33
C GLY A 475 12.07 25.34 71.32
N PRO A 476 12.04 24.33 70.42
CA PRO A 476 11.01 23.29 70.37
C PRO A 476 11.09 22.35 71.59
N PHE A 477 9.92 21.93 72.07
CA PHE A 477 9.74 20.88 73.06
C PHE A 477 9.26 19.61 72.35
N ALA A 478 9.62 18.44 72.89
CA ALA A 478 9.03 17.18 72.43
C ALA A 478 7.57 17.06 72.89
N SER A 479 6.73 16.41 72.08
CA SER A 479 5.37 16.04 72.48
C SER A 479 5.38 15.22 73.78
N GLY A 480 4.52 15.60 74.73
CA GLY A 480 4.48 15.08 76.09
C GLY A 480 5.42 15.75 77.09
N GLN A 481 6.19 16.78 76.71
CA GLN A 481 7.05 17.53 77.62
C GLN A 481 6.24 18.12 78.78
N ARG A 482 6.72 17.88 80.00
CA ARG A 482 6.13 18.47 81.20
C ARG A 482 6.79 19.80 81.50
N ILE A 483 5.98 20.83 81.72
CA ILE A 483 6.45 22.16 82.10
C ILE A 483 5.82 22.60 83.40
N LYS A 484 6.49 23.50 84.11
CA LYS A 484 5.87 24.40 85.07
C LYS A 484 5.86 25.77 84.42
N TYR A 485 4.70 26.40 84.24
CA TYR A 485 4.63 27.80 83.85
C TYR A 485 4.40 28.67 85.10
N THR A 486 5.00 29.84 85.13
CA THR A 486 4.81 30.82 86.22
C THR A 486 4.75 32.21 85.65
N GLN A 487 3.69 32.95 85.93
CA GLN A 487 3.58 34.33 85.52
C GLN A 487 4.27 35.23 86.57
N ALA A 488 5.32 35.94 86.16
CA ALA A 488 6.03 36.89 87.02
C ALA A 488 6.57 38.09 86.23
N ALA A 489 6.64 39.24 86.89
CA ALA A 489 7.14 40.49 86.30
C ALA A 489 8.65 40.46 85.92
N SER A 490 9.39 39.41 86.30
CA SER A 490 10.84 39.29 86.08
C SER A 490 11.27 39.01 84.64
N GLY A 491 10.31 38.89 83.70
CA GLY A 491 10.58 38.57 82.31
C GLY A 491 10.84 37.08 82.04
N PRO A 492 11.05 36.70 80.78
CA PRO A 492 11.18 35.31 80.36
C PRO A 492 12.40 34.63 80.99
N ARG A 493 12.19 33.52 81.70
CA ARG A 493 13.26 32.66 82.25
C ARG A 493 12.92 31.18 82.03
N GLN A 494 13.97 30.38 81.82
CA GLN A 494 13.88 28.93 81.71
C GLN A 494 14.89 28.28 82.67
N SER A 495 14.44 27.26 83.40
CA SER A 495 15.29 26.44 84.28
C SER A 495 14.75 25.00 84.32
N SER A 496 15.54 24.06 84.86
CA SER A 496 15.12 22.67 85.02
C SER A 496 14.69 22.37 86.45
N MET A 497 13.67 21.53 86.60
CA MET A 497 13.23 20.99 87.89
C MET A 497 13.41 19.46 87.93
N ALA A 498 13.38 18.89 89.12
CA ALA A 498 13.36 17.44 89.30
C ALA A 498 12.18 16.80 88.57
N GLY A 499 12.35 15.56 88.08
CA GLY A 499 11.30 14.82 87.37
C GLY A 499 11.13 15.19 85.89
N GLY A 500 12.16 15.79 85.27
CA GLY A 500 12.15 16.12 83.83
C GLY A 500 11.24 17.30 83.46
N ILE A 501 10.86 18.12 84.45
CA ILE A 501 9.97 19.26 84.25
C ILE A 501 10.79 20.51 83.94
N THR A 502 10.45 21.21 82.86
CA THR A 502 11.06 22.50 82.52
C THR A 502 10.25 23.63 83.18
N HIS A 503 10.89 24.45 83.99
CA HIS A 503 10.25 25.61 84.61
C HIS A 503 10.45 26.85 83.74
N LEU A 504 9.34 27.36 83.23
CA LEU A 504 9.23 28.56 82.42
C LEU A 504 8.59 29.66 83.26
N THR A 505 9.13 30.87 83.15
CA THR A 505 8.56 32.07 83.76
C THR A 505 8.27 33.07 82.67
N GLY A 506 7.03 33.56 82.55
CA GLY A 506 6.61 34.56 81.57
C GLY A 506 5.87 35.73 82.21
N THR A 507 5.44 36.70 81.41
CA THR A 507 4.77 37.93 81.87
C THR A 507 3.27 37.98 81.58
N GLY A 508 2.78 37.12 80.69
CA GLY A 508 1.39 36.92 80.32
C GLY A 508 1.02 35.43 80.25
N ASP A 509 -0.07 35.13 79.53
CA ASP A 509 -0.58 33.77 79.32
C ASP A 509 0.40 32.91 78.50
N ALA A 510 0.37 31.61 78.78
CA ALA A 510 1.06 30.61 77.98
C ALA A 510 0.15 30.12 76.83
N GLU A 511 0.56 30.38 75.59
CA GLU A 511 -0.07 29.87 74.37
C GLU A 511 0.79 28.77 73.75
N LEU A 512 0.23 27.56 73.64
CA LEU A 512 0.85 26.42 73.01
C LEU A 512 0.52 26.39 71.52
N TYR A 513 1.52 26.21 70.67
CA TYR A 513 1.33 25.87 69.26
C TYR A 513 2.42 24.88 68.83
N ALA A 514 2.25 24.25 67.67
CA ALA A 514 3.26 23.37 67.10
C ALA A 514 3.39 23.63 65.60
N VAL A 515 4.54 23.31 65.04
CA VAL A 515 4.85 23.43 63.62
C VAL A 515 5.36 22.07 63.15
N ASP A 516 4.84 21.56 62.04
CA ASP A 516 5.37 20.34 61.42
C ASP A 516 6.63 20.62 60.57
N PHE A 517 7.28 19.56 60.07
CA PHE A 517 8.43 19.67 59.17
C PHE A 517 8.14 20.38 57.84
N SER A 518 6.88 20.44 57.41
CA SER A 518 6.41 21.13 56.20
C SER A 518 6.18 22.62 56.42
N GLY A 519 6.22 23.08 57.67
CA GLY A 519 6.04 24.46 58.09
C GLY A 519 4.59 24.86 58.39
N ASN A 520 3.64 23.92 58.44
CA ASN A 520 2.27 24.23 58.81
C ASN A 520 2.18 24.39 60.33
N ALA A 521 1.53 25.47 60.77
CA ALA A 521 1.46 25.83 62.19
C ALA A 521 0.05 25.65 62.76
N ALA A 522 -0.05 24.94 63.88
CA ALA A 522 -1.28 24.78 64.63
C ALA A 522 -1.84 26.14 65.10
N ALA A 523 -3.17 26.24 65.19
CA ALA A 523 -3.78 27.36 65.89
C ALA A 523 -3.35 27.34 67.38
N PRO A 524 -2.89 28.46 67.97
CA PRO A 524 -2.46 28.48 69.35
C PRO A 524 -3.59 28.13 70.34
N VAL A 525 -3.27 27.32 71.34
CA VAL A 525 -4.18 26.92 72.43
C VAL A 525 -3.64 27.45 73.75
N ALA A 526 -4.46 28.17 74.50
CA ALA A 526 -4.10 28.64 75.84
C ALA A 526 -3.95 27.45 76.81
N CYS A 527 -2.88 27.46 77.62
CA CYS A 527 -2.68 26.51 78.71
C CYS A 527 -3.56 26.88 79.92
N LEU A 528 -4.82 26.45 79.87
CA LEU A 528 -5.82 26.77 80.89
C LEU A 528 -6.01 25.61 81.89
N VAL A 529 -6.13 25.94 83.17
CA VAL A 529 -6.63 25.04 84.23
C VAL A 529 -8.17 24.98 84.10
N PRO A 530 -8.86 23.83 84.36
CA PRO A 530 -10.32 23.73 84.25
C PRO A 530 -11.06 24.79 85.05
N ALA A 531 -12.28 25.11 84.60
CA ALA A 531 -13.19 25.99 85.32
C ALA A 531 -13.40 25.48 86.75
N PRO A 532 -13.51 26.39 87.74
CA PRO A 532 -13.74 26.01 89.13
C PRO A 532 -15.00 25.13 89.25
N PRO A 533 -15.01 24.11 90.13
CA PRO A 533 -16.21 23.31 90.35
C PRO A 533 -17.38 24.23 90.75
N LYS A 534 -18.56 23.96 90.18
CA LYS A 534 -19.82 24.68 90.46
C LYS A 534 -20.13 24.73 91.96
#